data_AF-B8M1U4-F1
#
_entry.id   AF-B8M1U4-F1
#
_cell.length_a   1.000
_cell.length_b   1.000
_cell.length_c   1.000
_cell.angle_alpha   90.00
_cell.angle_beta   90.00
_cell.angle_gamma   90.00
#
_symmetry.space_group_name_H-M   'P 1'
#
loop_
_entity.id
_entity.type
_entity.pdbx_description
1 polymer ?
#
loop_
_entity_poly.entity_id
_entity_poly.type
_entity_poly.pdbx_seq_one_letter_code
_entity_poly.pdbx_strand_id
1 'polypeptide(L)'
;MEEIYGHSLYRKFDITVKLDIIRRQNNTDPDSARFKETLEHLREDKLQLADWELLCTRVKAVIPHEAKSFKDALQIYNKKSQVYKFNHNRLSTHQSLNTKKTSSDEASNLHA
;
A
#
# COMPACT_ATOMS: atom_id res chain seq x y z
N MET A 1 32.81 23.68 -15.12
CA MET A 1 32.40 24.78 -14.21
C MET A 1 30.88 24.87 -14.01
N GLU A 2 30.04 24.08 -14.71
CA GLU A 2 28.57 24.12 -14.56
C GLU A 2 28.02 23.38 -13.33
N GLU A 3 28.65 22.29 -12.88
CA GLU A 3 28.17 21.51 -11.72
C GLU A 3 28.09 22.31 -10.40
N ILE A 4 28.96 23.30 -10.22
CA ILE A 4 28.99 24.16 -9.03
C ILE A 4 27.76 25.09 -8.97
N TYR A 5 27.20 25.45 -10.13
CA TYR A 5 26.03 26.35 -10.19
C TYR A 5 24.76 25.66 -9.71
N GLY A 6 24.53 24.39 -10.04
CA GLY A 6 23.34 23.64 -9.62
C GLY A 6 23.20 23.54 -8.09
N HIS A 7 24.27 23.15 -7.38
CA HIS A 7 24.27 23.09 -5.92
C HIS A 7 24.01 24.46 -5.27
N SER A 8 24.57 25.53 -5.84
CA SER A 8 24.38 26.89 -5.33
C SER A 8 22.93 27.39 -5.47
N LEU A 9 22.20 26.94 -6.50
CA LEU A 9 20.81 27.30 -6.74
C LEU A 9 19.86 26.69 -5.70
N TYR A 10 20.14 25.48 -5.18
CA TYR A 10 19.37 24.89 -4.09
C TYR A 10 19.41 25.73 -2.79
N ARG A 11 20.42 26.59 -2.63
CA ARG A 11 20.52 27.52 -1.49
C ARG A 11 19.75 28.83 -1.69
N LYS A 12 19.23 29.07 -2.91
CA LYS A 12 18.47 30.29 -3.24
C LYS A 12 16.96 30.14 -3.05
N PHE A 13 16.47 28.96 -2.66
CA PHE A 13 15.08 28.80 -2.26
C PHE A 13 14.85 29.56 -0.94
N ASP A 14 14.20 30.72 -1.03
CA ASP A 14 13.82 31.59 0.08
C ASP A 14 12.39 31.33 0.56
N ILE A 15 11.58 30.64 -0.25
CA ILE A 15 10.19 30.31 0.03
C ILE A 15 9.99 28.80 0.06
N THR A 16 9.37 28.31 1.13
CA THR A 16 8.84 26.94 1.22
C THR A 16 7.35 27.00 1.47
N VAL A 17 6.55 26.36 0.61
CA VAL A 17 5.10 26.24 0.77
C VAL A 17 4.77 24.82 1.20
N LYS A 18 4.13 24.67 2.36
CA LYS A 18 3.62 23.39 2.85
C LYS A 18 2.12 23.28 2.58
N LEU A 19 1.72 22.23 1.87
CA LEU A 19 0.32 21.84 1.78
C LEU A 19 -0.07 21.09 3.07
N ASP A 20 -1.17 21.48 3.68
CA ASP A 20 -1.68 20.95 4.95
C ASP A 20 -2.97 20.12 4.78
N ILE A 21 -3.65 20.25 3.64
CA ILE A 21 -4.89 19.51 3.37
C ILE A 21 -4.61 18.21 2.61
N ILE A 22 -4.93 17.08 3.25
CA ILE A 22 -4.90 15.74 2.62
C ILE A 22 -6.22 15.52 1.87
N ARG A 23 -6.13 15.36 0.53
CA ARG A 23 -7.31 15.18 -0.35
C ARG A 23 -7.57 13.73 -0.79
N ARG A 24 -6.58 12.84 -0.72
CA ARG A 24 -6.67 11.47 -1.24
C ARG A 24 -7.57 10.55 -0.39
N GLN A 25 -7.67 10.85 0.90
CA GLN A 25 -8.47 10.10 1.86
C GLN A 25 -9.60 11.01 2.31
N ASN A 26 -10.81 10.78 1.79
CA ASN A 26 -11.98 11.51 2.27
C ASN A 26 -12.35 10.90 3.62
N ASN A 27 -12.19 11.64 4.72
CA ASN A 27 -12.44 11.19 6.10
C ASN A 27 -13.95 11.06 6.37
N THR A 28 -14.65 10.22 5.63
CA THR A 28 -16.11 10.03 5.80
C THR A 28 -16.45 9.19 7.03
N ASP A 29 -15.46 8.48 7.59
CA ASP A 29 -15.64 7.54 8.69
C ASP A 29 -14.75 7.93 9.90
N PRO A 30 -15.32 7.99 11.12
CA PRO A 30 -14.57 8.33 12.34
C PRO A 30 -13.36 7.43 12.60
N ASP A 31 -13.44 6.13 12.32
CA ASP A 31 -12.34 5.20 12.52
C ASP A 31 -11.18 5.50 11.56
N SER A 32 -11.51 5.82 10.30
CA SER A 32 -10.54 6.26 9.28
C SER A 32 -9.88 7.58 9.65
N ALA A 33 -10.62 8.53 10.24
CA ALA A 33 -10.07 9.79 10.72
C ALA A 33 -9.09 9.58 11.89
N ARG A 34 -9.45 8.72 12.86
CA ARG A 34 -8.57 8.36 13.99
C ARG A 34 -7.32 7.64 13.53
N PHE A 35 -7.44 6.71 12.58
CA PHE A 35 -6.29 6.01 12.02
C PHE A 35 -5.33 6.98 11.31
N LYS A 36 -5.86 7.97 10.58
CA LYS A 36 -5.04 9.01 9.95
C LYS A 36 -4.30 9.86 10.98
N GLU A 37 -4.95 10.26 12.07
CA GLU A 37 -4.30 10.99 13.16
C GLU A 37 -3.14 10.17 13.77
N THR A 38 -3.37 8.89 14.04
CA THR A 38 -2.32 7.97 14.48
C THR A 38 -1.14 7.89 13.51
N LEU A 39 -1.37 7.93 12.19
CA LEU A 39 -0.29 7.96 11.19
C LEU A 39 0.48 9.29 11.20
N GLU A 40 -0.14 10.42 11.51
CA GLU A 40 0.57 11.70 11.67
C GLU A 40 1.38 11.73 12.97
N HIS A 41 0.87 11.16 14.06
CA HIS A 41 1.67 10.96 15.28
C HIS A 41 2.89 10.07 15.01
N LEU A 42 2.72 8.99 14.24
CA LEU A 42 3.83 8.12 13.84
C LEU A 42 4.86 8.87 12.99
N ARG A 43 4.42 9.75 12.09
CA ARG A 43 5.30 10.56 11.24
C ARG A 43 6.16 11.54 12.04
N GLU A 44 5.58 12.15 13.07
CA GLU A 44 6.23 13.15 13.92
C GLU A 44 6.96 12.53 15.13
N ASP A 45 7.01 11.19 15.22
CA ASP A 45 7.58 10.42 16.34
C ASP A 45 6.94 10.77 17.70
N LYS A 46 5.63 11.00 17.71
CA LYS A 46 4.81 11.37 18.88
C LYS A 46 3.76 10.31 19.21
N LEU A 47 4.11 9.03 19.03
CA LEU A 47 3.18 7.93 19.23
C LEU A 47 2.71 7.84 20.68
N GLN A 48 1.40 7.77 20.90
CA GLN A 48 0.82 7.51 22.21
C GLN A 48 0.47 6.03 22.40
N LEU A 49 0.16 5.64 23.65
CA LEU A 49 -0.30 4.28 23.94
C LEU A 49 -1.55 3.92 23.12
N ALA A 50 -2.52 4.84 23.04
CA ALA A 50 -3.75 4.65 22.27
C ALA A 50 -3.52 4.50 20.76
N ASP A 51 -2.49 5.15 20.22
CA ASP A 51 -2.06 4.99 18.83
C ASP A 51 -1.49 3.59 18.59
N TRP A 52 -0.64 3.14 19.50
CA TRP A 52 -0.05 1.80 19.44
C TRP A 52 -1.10 0.70 19.53
N GLU A 53 -2.05 0.83 20.46
CA GLU A 53 -3.19 -0.08 20.60
C GLU A 53 -4.01 -0.13 19.31
N LEU A 54 -4.28 1.02 18.69
CA LEU A 54 -5.00 1.08 17.42
C LEU A 54 -4.23 0.36 16.30
N LEU A 55 -2.92 0.60 16.16
CA LEU A 55 -2.09 -0.06 15.14
C LEU A 55 -2.09 -1.59 15.31
N CYS A 56 -2.05 -2.07 16.55
CA CYS A 56 -2.11 -3.51 16.84
C CYS A 56 -3.41 -4.16 16.35
N THR A 57 -4.54 -3.44 16.32
CA THR A 57 -5.81 -3.96 15.79
C THR A 57 -5.80 -4.18 14.28
N ARG A 58 -4.89 -3.54 13.53
CA ARG A 58 -4.84 -3.55 12.06
C ARG A 58 -3.83 -4.54 11.49
N VAL A 59 -3.32 -5.46 12.31
CA VAL A 59 -2.43 -6.53 11.86
C VAL A 59 -3.24 -7.64 11.20
N LYS A 60 -2.75 -8.18 10.07
CA LYS A 60 -3.41 -9.26 9.32
C LYS A 60 -3.84 -10.47 10.17
N ALA A 61 -3.08 -10.80 11.21
CA ALA A 61 -3.40 -11.88 12.15
C ALA A 61 -4.67 -11.60 12.97
N VAL A 62 -4.98 -10.32 13.22
CA VAL A 62 -6.12 -9.86 14.03
C VAL A 62 -7.38 -9.67 13.17
N ILE A 63 -7.22 -9.22 11.92
CA ILE A 63 -8.33 -8.97 10.98
C ILE A 63 -8.31 -9.88 9.74
N PRO A 64 -8.38 -11.22 9.90
CA PRO A 64 -8.31 -12.14 8.77
C PRO A 64 -9.53 -12.03 7.82
N HIS A 65 -10.65 -11.52 8.32
CA HIS A 65 -11.87 -11.33 7.53
C HIS A 65 -11.74 -10.15 6.56
N GLU A 66 -11.17 -9.02 7.01
CA GLU A 66 -10.87 -7.87 6.15
C GLU A 66 -9.77 -8.20 5.14
N ALA A 67 -8.81 -9.07 5.48
CA ALA A 67 -7.71 -9.41 4.57
C ALA A 67 -8.18 -9.87 3.17
N LYS A 68 -9.38 -10.44 3.05
CA LYS A 68 -9.98 -10.83 1.77
C LYS A 68 -10.38 -9.63 0.90
N SER A 69 -10.83 -8.51 1.49
CA SER A 69 -11.19 -7.31 0.73
C SER A 69 -9.96 -6.65 0.08
N PHE A 70 -8.79 -6.85 0.68
CA PHE A 70 -7.50 -6.36 0.17
C PHE A 70 -6.80 -7.32 -0.82
N LYS A 71 -7.49 -8.34 -1.35
CA LYS A 71 -6.89 -9.33 -2.27
C LYS A 71 -6.22 -8.70 -3.50
N ASP A 72 -6.78 -7.58 -3.97
CA ASP A 72 -6.31 -6.86 -5.15
C ASP A 72 -5.43 -5.65 -4.82
N ALA A 73 -5.24 -5.34 -3.53
CA ALA A 73 -4.41 -4.24 -3.09
C ALA A 73 -2.92 -4.49 -3.36
N LEU A 74 -2.16 -3.41 -3.54
CA LEU A 74 -0.71 -3.47 -3.61
C LEU A 74 -0.12 -3.84 -2.24
N GLN A 75 0.79 -4.81 -2.22
CA GLN A 75 1.51 -5.19 -1.00
C GLN A 75 2.86 -4.47 -0.95
N ILE A 76 3.10 -3.77 0.15
CA ILE A 76 4.32 -3.02 0.39
C ILE A 76 5.26 -3.90 1.23
N TYR A 77 6.51 -4.04 0.78
CA TYR A 77 7.56 -4.81 1.45
C TYR A 77 8.80 -3.95 1.65
N ASN A 78 9.59 -4.28 2.67
CA ASN A 78 10.84 -3.58 2.96
C ASN A 78 12.03 -4.04 2.09
N LYS A 79 12.00 -5.25 1.50
CA LYS A 79 13.07 -5.76 0.64
C LYS A 79 12.59 -6.10 -0.77
N LYS A 80 13.43 -5.80 -1.76
CA LYS A 80 13.20 -6.18 -3.17
C LYS A 80 13.04 -7.69 -3.36
N SER A 81 13.75 -8.50 -2.58
CA SER A 81 13.63 -9.96 -2.65
C SER A 81 12.23 -10.47 -2.26
N GLN A 82 11.57 -9.81 -1.29
CA GLN A 82 10.19 -10.14 -0.92
C GLN A 82 9.22 -9.71 -2.02
N VAL A 83 9.41 -8.53 -2.60
CA VAL A 83 8.62 -8.06 -3.75
C VAL A 83 8.74 -9.04 -4.92
N TYR A 84 9.97 -9.44 -5.27
CA TYR A 84 10.22 -10.41 -6.33
C TYR A 84 9.50 -11.73 -6.07
N LYS A 85 9.69 -12.33 -4.89
CA LYS A 85 9.06 -13.59 -4.51
C LYS A 85 7.53 -13.49 -4.56
N PHE A 86 6.96 -12.42 -4.02
CA PHE A 86 5.52 -12.20 -4.00
C PHE A 86 4.95 -12.08 -5.42
N ASN A 87 5.55 -11.22 -6.26
CA ASN A 87 5.08 -10.98 -7.63
C ASN A 87 5.21 -12.23 -8.50
N HIS A 88 6.33 -12.95 -8.39
CA HIS A 88 6.55 -14.19 -9.14
C HIS A 88 5.51 -15.26 -8.78
N ASN A 89 5.25 -15.46 -7.48
CA ASN A 89 4.23 -16.41 -7.02
C ASN A 89 2.82 -16.02 -7.49
N ARG A 90 2.50 -14.73 -7.43
CA ARG A 90 1.19 -14.22 -7.87
C ARG A 90 0.98 -14.44 -9.36
N LEU A 91 1.98 -14.14 -10.20
CA LEU A 91 1.95 -14.38 -11.65
C LEU A 91 1.77 -15.86 -11.99
N SER A 92 2.55 -16.75 -11.37
CA SER A 92 2.45 -18.20 -11.58
C SER A 92 1.07 -18.75 -11.21
N THR A 93 0.48 -18.26 -10.11
CA THR A 93 -0.88 -18.63 -9.69
C THR A 93 -1.92 -18.18 -10.72
N HIS A 94 -1.83 -16.94 -11.22
CA HIS A 94 -2.73 -16.43 -12.26
C HIS A 94 -2.64 -17.23 -13.57
N GLN A 95 -1.42 -17.59 -13.99
CA GLN A 95 -1.22 -18.41 -15.20
C GLN A 95 -1.84 -19.81 -15.03
N SER A 96 -1.65 -20.44 -13.87
CA SER A 96 -2.20 -21.76 -13.56
C SER A 96 -3.73 -21.78 -13.46
N LEU A 97 -4.35 -20.67 -13.05
CA LEU A 97 -5.81 -20.53 -13.03
C LEU A 97 -6.37 -20.36 -14.44
N ASN A 98 -5.68 -19.62 -15.31
CA ASN A 98 -6.10 -19.43 -16.69
C ASN A 98 -6.07 -20.74 -17.47
N THR A 99 -5.01 -21.55 -17.36
CA THR A 99 -4.92 -22.84 -18.07
C THR A 99 -6.00 -23.83 -17.65
N LYS A 100 -6.36 -23.87 -16.36
CA LYS A 100 -7.49 -24.66 -15.86
C LYS A 100 -8.83 -24.18 -16.39
N LYS A 101 -9.02 -22.86 -16.50
CA LYS A 101 -10.25 -22.28 -17.04
C LYS A 101 -10.41 -22.62 -18.53
N THR A 102 -9.34 -22.48 -19.32
CA THR A 102 -9.35 -22.84 -20.75
C THR A 102 -9.67 -24.31 -20.96
N SER A 103 -9.07 -25.21 -20.18
CA SER A 103 -9.35 -26.65 -20.25
C SER A 103 -10.80 -27.02 -19.85
N SER A 104 -11.39 -26.29 -18.90
CA SER A 104 -12.79 -26.49 -18.49
C SER A 104 -13.79 -25.95 -19.53
N ASP A 105 -13.49 -24.81 -20.14
CA ASP A 105 -14.32 -24.19 -21.16
C ASP A 105 -14.29 -25.02 -22.46
N GLU A 106 -13.13 -25.58 -22.82
CA GLU A 106 -12.97 -26.53 -23.93
C GLU A 106 -13.74 -27.83 -23.70
N ALA A 107 -13.71 -28.39 -22.48
CA ALA A 107 -14.47 -29.59 -22.13
C ALA A 107 -15.99 -29.37 -22.17
N SER A 108 -16.46 -28.17 -21.87
CA SER A 108 -17.90 -27.82 -21.89
C SER A 108 -18.43 -27.61 -23.31
N ASN A 109 -17.59 -27.15 -24.24
CA ASN A 109 -17.95 -26.93 -25.64
C ASN A 109 -17.98 -28.21 -26.50
N LEU A 110 -17.49 -29.34 -25.99
CA LEU A 110 -17.53 -30.64 -26.68
C LEU A 110 -18.84 -31.42 -26.45
N HIS A 111 -19.76 -30.88 -25.65
CA HIS A 111 -21.05 -31.50 -25.31
C HIS A 111 -22.28 -30.74 -25.89
N ALA A 112 -22.08 -29.81 -26.83
CA ALA A 112 -23.14 -29.06 -27.51
C ALA A 112 -23.33 -29.50 -28.96
#